data_AF-A0A1C7LSV2-F1
#
_entry.id   AF-A0A1C7LSV2-F1
#
_cell.length_a   1.000
_cell.length_b   1.000
_cell.length_c   1.000
_cell.angle_alpha   90.00
_cell.angle_beta   90.00
_cell.angle_gamma   90.00
#
_symmetry.space_group_name_H-M   'P 1'
#
loop_
_entity.id
_entity.type
_entity.pdbx_description
1 polymer ?
#
loop_
_entity_poly.entity_id
_entity_poly.type
_entity_poly.pdbx_seq_one_letter_code
_entity_poly.pdbx_strand_id
1 'polypeptide(L)'
;MYSASAKNSKKGSSKGRNGAYSQRHSSPSRSPSPVPSLVAPATSYMMQAPQPSSKQRLQASLKASLMSGTFIDAQFYVFSRRTTSGLVDTPQAVYASSRVLREAVLYFERLFAGNFSESILTRMDTGFPANQEPFAKYDYDSDSDLDDDEDDSIPPGIDKSARFQDSDERHERQDSSKGDESVCNLADKNAAESATPLEGSSSRKDTDNYVGCTLTEDKIPAVCGGMTGLVGRTVVIRDIAFDTFQAFIYYLYTGEVWFSPLRSQGIPTAQPSDETYQPPRCSPKSMYRLADKYDLSVLKRLAMEDIRSKLSGNNILVEVFSKFTSRYPEIQEMETEYFRSIRHNVINSIPSWMDRVAEGELPHSSAVLTLMMRKLAV
;
A
#
# COMPACT_ATOMS: atom_id res chain seq x y z
N MET A 1 20.55 -14.23 50.17
CA MET A 1 21.51 -13.89 51.24
C MET A 1 22.83 -13.54 50.58
N TYR A 2 23.23 -12.26 50.68
CA TYR A 2 24.54 -11.78 50.24
C TYR A 2 25.62 -12.27 51.21
N SER A 3 26.74 -12.78 50.69
CA SER A 3 27.97 -12.95 51.45
C SER A 3 29.16 -12.41 50.66
N ALA A 4 29.82 -11.45 51.27
CA ALA A 4 31.01 -10.75 50.82
C ALA A 4 32.28 -11.62 50.91
N SER A 5 33.34 -11.24 50.20
CA SER A 5 34.65 -10.98 50.82
C SER A 5 35.78 -10.61 49.85
N ALA A 6 36.78 -9.95 50.45
CA ALA A 6 38.18 -9.72 50.06
C ALA A 6 38.47 -8.37 49.42
N LYS A 7 38.88 -7.36 50.21
CA LYS A 7 40.24 -7.09 50.75
C LYS A 7 41.29 -6.83 49.65
N ASN A 8 41.80 -5.60 49.58
CA ASN A 8 43.23 -5.40 49.80
C ASN A 8 43.61 -3.95 50.15
N SER A 9 44.58 -3.87 51.06
CA SER A 9 45.24 -2.67 51.57
C SER A 9 46.56 -2.47 50.82
N LYS A 10 46.94 -1.21 50.50
CA LYS A 10 48.34 -0.77 50.53
C LYS A 10 48.48 0.75 50.52
N LYS A 11 49.36 1.19 51.43
CA LYS A 11 49.81 2.56 51.71
C LYS A 11 50.63 3.15 50.56
N GLY A 12 50.58 4.47 50.40
CA GLY A 12 51.55 5.26 49.64
C GLY A 12 51.37 6.76 49.93
N SER A 13 52.36 7.36 50.57
CA SER A 13 52.41 8.75 51.05
C SER A 13 53.04 9.66 49.99
N SER A 14 52.52 10.88 49.77
CA SER A 14 53.36 12.10 49.75
C SER A 14 52.56 13.42 49.69
N LYS A 15 52.86 14.27 50.69
CA LYS A 15 53.11 15.73 50.69
C LYS A 15 52.12 16.69 49.99
N GLY A 16 51.63 17.67 50.77
CA GLY A 16 51.20 18.95 50.20
C GLY A 16 50.44 19.96 51.10
N ARG A 17 51.08 20.48 52.14
CA ARG A 17 50.93 21.84 52.74
C ARG A 17 49.54 22.35 53.23
N ASN A 18 49.44 22.37 54.56
CA ASN A 18 49.01 23.43 55.49
C ASN A 18 48.16 24.62 55.00
N GLY A 19 47.08 24.91 55.75
CA GLY A 19 46.55 26.27 55.90
C GLY A 19 45.08 26.40 56.32
N ALA A 20 44.76 26.02 57.55
CA ALA A 20 43.52 26.38 58.28
C ALA A 20 43.48 27.92 58.52
N TYR A 21 42.42 28.63 58.93
CA TYR A 21 41.06 28.39 59.40
C TYR A 21 40.42 29.81 59.48
N SER A 22 39.17 30.02 59.05
CA SER A 22 38.17 30.82 59.79
C SER A 22 36.95 31.17 58.95
N GLN A 23 35.82 30.72 59.46
CA GLN A 23 34.48 31.19 59.15
C GLN A 23 34.34 32.69 59.45
N ARG A 24 33.55 33.41 58.64
CA ARG A 24 32.42 34.24 59.10
C ARG A 24 31.66 34.83 57.90
N HIS A 25 30.39 34.47 57.84
CA HIS A 25 29.22 35.19 57.34
C HIS A 25 29.42 36.33 56.33
N SER A 26 29.01 36.08 55.08
CA SER A 26 28.92 37.06 54.00
C SER A 26 27.48 37.17 53.50
N SER A 27 26.95 38.39 53.46
CA SER A 27 25.89 38.89 52.56
C SER A 27 25.81 40.42 52.70
N PRO A 28 25.43 41.18 51.66
CA PRO A 28 25.82 41.04 50.26
C PRO A 28 26.29 42.38 49.65
N SER A 29 27.29 42.35 48.76
CA SER A 29 27.66 43.49 47.91
C SER A 29 27.09 43.30 46.50
N ARG A 30 26.33 44.31 46.07
CA ARG A 30 25.87 44.62 44.70
C ARG A 30 26.78 44.10 43.58
N SER A 31 26.17 43.40 42.61
CA SER A 31 26.72 43.16 41.26
C SER A 31 25.61 43.37 40.20
N PRO A 32 25.98 43.62 38.94
CA PRO A 32 25.18 44.36 37.96
C PRO A 32 24.22 43.48 37.14
N SER A 33 23.24 44.15 36.52
CA SER A 33 22.16 43.62 35.69
C SER A 33 22.60 42.65 34.59
N PRO A 34 21.85 41.55 34.34
CA PRO A 34 22.11 40.65 33.22
C PRO A 34 21.42 41.09 31.92
N VAL A 35 22.12 40.84 30.82
CA VAL A 35 21.72 41.01 29.42
C VAL A 35 20.58 40.04 29.07
N PRO A 36 19.60 40.37 28.20
CA PRO A 36 18.49 39.47 27.90
C PRO A 36 18.97 38.26 27.09
N SER A 37 18.80 37.07 27.66
CA SER A 37 18.98 35.79 26.98
C SER A 37 17.91 35.64 25.89
N LEU A 38 18.34 35.48 24.64
CA LEU A 38 17.50 35.06 23.52
C LEU A 38 16.93 33.66 23.82
N VAL A 39 15.64 33.61 24.17
CA VAL A 39 14.89 32.36 24.33
C VAL A 39 14.54 31.86 22.93
N ALA A 40 15.12 30.73 22.53
CA ALA A 40 14.70 30.00 21.34
C ALA A 40 13.23 29.57 21.49
N PRO A 41 12.41 29.64 20.43
CA PRO A 41 11.00 29.27 20.56
C PRO A 41 10.90 27.78 20.85
N ALA A 42 10.22 27.45 21.95
CA ALA A 42 9.82 26.09 22.25
C ALA A 42 8.98 25.57 21.08
N THR A 43 9.51 24.57 20.37
CA THR A 43 8.74 23.76 19.43
C THR A 43 7.62 23.09 20.20
N SER A 44 6.42 23.66 20.08
CA SER A 44 5.16 23.07 20.50
C SER A 44 4.97 21.75 19.76
N TYR A 45 5.40 20.64 20.37
CA TYR A 45 4.93 19.31 19.99
C TYR A 45 3.43 19.27 20.27
N MET A 46 2.62 19.55 19.23
CA MET A 46 1.20 19.24 19.28
C MET A 46 1.07 17.74 19.48
N MET A 47 0.73 17.32 20.70
CA MET A 47 0.28 15.95 20.96
C MET A 47 -0.96 15.73 20.10
N GLN A 48 -0.84 14.94 19.03
CA GLN A 48 -2.00 14.47 18.30
C GLN A 48 -2.91 13.74 19.29
N ALA A 49 -4.20 14.07 19.28
CA ALA A 49 -5.18 13.39 20.11
C ALA A 49 -5.12 11.87 19.84
N PRO A 50 -5.31 11.02 20.86
CA PRO A 50 -5.31 9.58 20.66
C PRO A 50 -6.38 9.20 19.65
N GLN A 51 -5.98 8.54 18.55
CA GLN A 51 -6.93 8.03 17.57
C GLN A 51 -7.77 6.91 18.21
N PRO A 52 -9.08 6.83 17.93
CA PRO A 52 -9.94 5.79 18.49
C PRO A 52 -9.46 4.41 18.02
N SER A 53 -9.45 3.44 18.92
CA SER A 53 -9.15 2.03 18.58
C SER A 53 -10.23 1.43 17.66
N SER A 54 -9.91 0.36 16.93
CA SER A 54 -10.89 -0.37 16.09
C SER A 54 -12.16 -0.73 16.86
N LYS A 55 -12.01 -1.21 18.10
CA LYS A 55 -13.12 -1.51 19.01
C LYS A 55 -14.00 -0.28 19.29
N GLN A 56 -13.41 0.88 19.55
CA GLN A 56 -14.16 2.11 19.82
C GLN A 56 -14.93 2.60 18.59
N ARG A 57 -14.29 2.58 17.41
CA ARG A 57 -14.94 2.95 16.13
C ARG A 57 -16.11 2.02 15.82
N LEU A 58 -15.91 0.70 15.96
CA LEU A 58 -16.96 -0.31 15.78
C LEU A 58 -18.11 -0.08 16.77
N GLN A 59 -17.82 0.12 18.06
CA GLN A 59 -18.84 0.40 19.07
C GLN A 59 -19.63 1.68 18.79
N ALA A 60 -18.97 2.74 18.33
CA ALA A 60 -19.62 3.99 17.97
C ALA A 60 -20.56 3.80 16.76
N SER A 61 -20.12 3.08 15.73
CA SER A 61 -20.95 2.77 14.56
C SER A 61 -22.15 1.88 14.92
N LEU A 62 -21.94 0.84 15.74
CA LEU A 62 -23.02 -0.02 16.24
C LEU A 62 -24.04 0.77 17.07
N LYS A 63 -23.58 1.64 17.97
CA LYS A 63 -24.47 2.49 18.78
C LYS A 63 -25.36 3.36 17.88
N ALA A 64 -24.80 3.90 16.81
CA ALA A 64 -25.58 4.71 15.88
C ALA A 64 -26.57 3.87 15.05
N SER A 65 -26.18 2.66 14.64
CA SER A 65 -27.08 1.79 13.88
C SER A 65 -28.31 1.35 14.67
N LEU A 66 -28.24 1.33 16.01
CA LEU A 66 -29.42 1.07 16.86
C LEU A 66 -30.51 2.13 16.69
N MET A 67 -30.16 3.35 16.27
CA MET A 67 -31.11 4.44 16.07
C MET A 67 -31.54 4.58 14.61
N SER A 68 -30.62 4.33 13.67
CA SER A 68 -30.91 4.45 12.23
C SER A 68 -31.51 3.17 11.61
N GLY A 69 -31.34 2.01 12.26
CA GLY A 69 -31.67 0.70 11.69
C GLY A 69 -30.73 0.25 10.57
N THR A 70 -29.64 0.99 10.29
CA THR A 70 -28.70 0.70 9.20
C THR A 70 -27.27 0.73 9.73
N PHE A 71 -26.56 -0.38 9.57
CA PHE A 71 -25.14 -0.52 9.92
C PHE A 71 -24.22 -0.57 8.69
N ILE A 72 -24.66 -1.31 7.67
CA ILE A 72 -24.00 -1.44 6.37
C ILE A 72 -24.61 -0.43 5.41
N ASP A 73 -23.77 0.45 4.88
CA ASP A 73 -24.14 1.55 3.98
C ASP A 73 -23.14 1.75 2.84
N ALA A 74 -22.17 0.84 2.70
CA ALA A 74 -21.20 0.81 1.61
C ALA A 74 -20.98 -0.62 1.08
N GLN A 75 -20.77 -0.72 -0.23
CA GLN A 75 -20.43 -1.94 -0.96
C GLN A 75 -19.21 -1.66 -1.85
N PHE A 76 -18.26 -2.58 -1.84
CA PHE A 76 -17.06 -2.52 -2.65
C PHE A 76 -17.01 -3.72 -3.57
N TYR A 77 -16.83 -3.50 -4.86
CA TYR A 77 -16.51 -4.56 -5.80
C TYR A 77 -15.00 -4.64 -5.97
N VAL A 78 -14.45 -5.81 -5.68
CA VAL A 78 -13.03 -6.18 -5.81
C VAL A 78 -12.95 -7.52 -6.53
N PHE A 79 -11.83 -7.80 -7.19
CA PHE A 79 -11.70 -8.95 -8.08
C PHE A 79 -11.05 -10.13 -7.33
N SER A 80 -11.56 -11.34 -7.55
CA SER A 80 -11.04 -12.54 -6.88
C SER A 80 -10.16 -13.41 -7.76
N ARG A 81 -10.19 -13.21 -9.08
CA ARG A 81 -9.51 -14.11 -10.02
C ARG A 81 -8.64 -13.36 -11.00
N ARG A 82 -7.51 -13.97 -11.35
CA ARG A 82 -6.55 -13.53 -12.35
C ARG A 82 -6.65 -14.44 -13.57
N THR A 83 -6.83 -13.81 -14.73
CA THR A 83 -6.89 -14.50 -16.01
C THR A 83 -5.48 -14.80 -16.55
N THR A 84 -5.39 -15.75 -17.48
CA THR A 84 -4.14 -16.09 -18.19
C THR A 84 -3.55 -14.91 -18.98
N SER A 85 -4.38 -13.92 -19.36
CA SER A 85 -3.94 -12.68 -20.00
C SER A 85 -3.35 -11.64 -19.03
N GLY A 86 -3.39 -11.91 -17.71
CA GLY A 86 -2.91 -11.01 -16.67
C GLY A 86 -3.91 -9.93 -16.25
N LEU A 87 -5.16 -10.02 -16.71
CA LEU A 87 -6.26 -9.21 -16.18
C LEU A 87 -6.82 -9.85 -14.91
N VAL A 88 -7.59 -9.09 -14.15
CA VAL A 88 -8.41 -9.61 -13.06
C VAL A 88 -9.87 -9.53 -13.43
N ASP A 89 -10.66 -10.52 -13.00
CA ASP A 89 -12.09 -10.60 -13.25
C ASP A 89 -12.82 -11.18 -12.02
N THR A 90 -14.08 -11.60 -12.21
CA THR A 90 -14.91 -12.17 -11.14
C THR A 90 -15.08 -11.17 -9.98
N PRO A 91 -15.74 -10.03 -10.23
CA PRO A 91 -15.95 -9.03 -9.20
C PRO A 91 -16.87 -9.55 -8.10
N GLN A 92 -16.43 -9.45 -6.86
CA GLN A 92 -17.17 -9.86 -5.66
C GLN A 92 -17.41 -8.67 -4.75
N ALA A 93 -18.58 -8.67 -4.10
CA ALA A 93 -19.01 -7.59 -3.22
C ALA A 93 -18.51 -7.78 -1.78
N VAL A 94 -17.84 -6.77 -1.22
CA VAL A 94 -17.52 -6.65 0.20
C VAL A 94 -18.35 -5.52 0.79
N TYR A 95 -19.09 -5.81 1.86
CA TYR A 95 -19.99 -4.86 2.50
C TYR A 95 -19.36 -4.27 3.77
N ALA A 96 -19.54 -2.97 3.98
CA ALA A 96 -18.97 -2.29 5.13
C ALA A 96 -19.81 -1.10 5.62
N SER A 97 -19.47 -0.67 6.83
CA SER A 97 -19.96 0.55 7.46
C SER A 97 -19.01 1.69 7.10
N SER A 98 -19.48 2.60 6.26
CA SER A 98 -18.73 3.78 5.84
C SER A 98 -18.24 4.59 7.03
N ARG A 99 -18.97 4.61 8.15
CA ARG A 99 -18.56 5.28 9.40
C ARG A 99 -17.26 4.72 9.95
N VAL A 100 -17.17 3.39 10.08
CA VAL A 100 -15.95 2.75 10.60
C VAL A 100 -14.77 3.01 9.68
N LEU A 101 -14.99 2.96 8.36
CA LEU A 101 -13.94 3.16 7.38
C LEU A 101 -13.38 4.59 7.37
N ARG A 102 -14.25 5.61 7.43
CA ARG A 102 -13.82 7.03 7.47
C ARG A 102 -12.98 7.34 8.70
N GLU A 103 -13.41 6.85 9.86
CA GLU A 103 -12.69 7.06 11.11
C GLU A 103 -11.36 6.29 11.17
N ALA A 104 -11.21 5.23 10.36
CA ALA A 104 -10.02 4.39 10.37
C ALA A 104 -8.96 4.80 9.33
N VAL A 105 -9.38 5.30 8.16
CA VAL A 105 -8.48 5.57 7.02
C VAL A 105 -8.90 6.84 6.27
N LEU A 106 -7.95 7.77 6.14
CA LEU A 106 -8.15 9.06 5.43
C LEU A 106 -8.55 8.90 3.96
N TYR A 107 -8.20 7.78 3.32
CA TYR A 107 -8.65 7.47 1.97
C TYR A 107 -10.18 7.37 1.91
N PHE A 108 -10.80 6.62 2.83
CA PHE A 108 -12.25 6.44 2.85
C PHE A 108 -13.00 7.68 3.32
N GLU A 109 -12.39 8.49 4.22
CA GLU A 109 -12.90 9.81 4.56
C GLU A 109 -13.10 10.67 3.30
N ARG A 110 -12.05 10.77 2.47
CA ARG A 110 -12.09 11.52 1.21
C ARG A 110 -13.01 10.90 0.18
N LEU A 111 -12.94 9.58 -0.01
CA LEU A 111 -13.77 8.83 -0.96
C LEU A 111 -15.27 9.09 -0.73
N PHE A 112 -15.68 9.17 0.54
CA PHE A 112 -17.08 9.31 0.89
C PHE A 112 -17.56 10.75 1.14
N ALA A 113 -16.68 11.75 0.97
CA ALA A 113 -17.00 13.17 1.11
C ALA A 113 -17.86 13.76 -0.03
N GLY A 114 -18.26 12.94 -1.02
CA GLY A 114 -19.29 13.28 -2.00
C GLY A 114 -18.80 13.91 -3.31
N ASN A 115 -17.50 14.10 -3.48
CA ASN A 115 -16.91 14.77 -4.66
C ASN A 115 -16.22 13.80 -5.65
N PHE A 116 -16.28 12.50 -5.42
CA PHE A 116 -15.63 11.50 -6.27
C PHE A 116 -16.65 10.72 -7.09
N SER A 117 -16.41 10.65 -8.40
CA SER A 117 -17.20 9.82 -9.34
C SER A 117 -17.14 8.32 -9.04
N GLU A 118 -16.18 7.90 -8.20
CA GLU A 118 -15.97 6.51 -7.79
C GLU A 118 -16.99 6.02 -6.75
N SER A 119 -17.60 6.93 -5.96
CA SER A 119 -18.57 6.61 -4.91
C SER A 119 -19.98 6.98 -5.37
N ILE A 120 -20.69 6.03 -5.96
CA ILE A 120 -22.03 6.24 -6.50
C ILE A 120 -23.07 5.77 -5.49
N LEU A 121 -24.13 6.55 -5.27
CA LEU A 121 -25.27 6.11 -4.46
C LEU A 121 -26.14 5.18 -5.30
N THR A 122 -26.17 3.90 -4.95
CA THR A 122 -27.00 2.89 -5.65
C THR A 122 -27.71 2.01 -4.65
N ARG A 123 -28.63 1.17 -5.14
CA ARG A 123 -29.10 0.06 -4.33
C ARG A 123 -28.00 -1.00 -4.26
N MET A 124 -27.81 -1.60 -3.09
CA MET A 124 -26.74 -2.59 -2.88
C MET A 124 -27.10 -4.00 -3.38
N ASP A 125 -28.33 -4.19 -3.89
CA ASP A 125 -28.85 -5.45 -4.43
C ASP A 125 -28.80 -5.55 -5.96
N THR A 126 -28.29 -4.51 -6.65
CA THR A 126 -28.32 -4.44 -8.12
C THR A 126 -27.19 -5.19 -8.83
N GLY A 127 -26.27 -5.82 -8.09
CA GLY A 127 -25.10 -6.46 -8.67
C GLY A 127 -24.03 -5.47 -9.14
N PHE A 128 -23.04 -5.96 -9.88
CA PHE A 128 -21.91 -5.17 -10.35
C PHE A 128 -22.37 -3.98 -11.23
N PRO A 129 -21.78 -2.77 -11.10
CA PRO A 129 -22.23 -1.60 -11.84
C PRO A 129 -22.15 -1.78 -13.37
N ALA A 130 -23.28 -1.67 -14.06
CA ALA A 130 -23.37 -1.88 -15.52
C ALA A 130 -22.58 -0.86 -16.36
N ASN A 131 -22.16 0.25 -15.77
CA ASN A 131 -21.33 1.27 -16.40
C ASN A 131 -19.82 1.02 -16.22
N GLN A 132 -19.43 -0.13 -15.67
CA GLN A 132 -18.05 -0.53 -15.50
C GLN A 132 -17.79 -1.90 -16.13
N GLU A 133 -16.55 -2.11 -16.55
CA GLU A 133 -16.11 -3.42 -17.04
C GLU A 133 -15.89 -4.38 -15.85
N PRO A 134 -16.37 -5.63 -15.94
CA PRO A 134 -16.18 -6.65 -14.90
C PRO A 134 -14.78 -7.30 -14.97
N PHE A 135 -13.82 -6.61 -15.58
CA PHE A 135 -12.41 -6.97 -15.61
C PHE A 135 -11.53 -5.72 -15.58
N ALA A 136 -10.30 -5.86 -15.09
CA ALA A 136 -9.36 -4.75 -15.00
C ALA A 136 -7.89 -5.20 -15.17
N LYS A 137 -7.03 -4.26 -15.54
CA LYS A 137 -5.58 -4.47 -15.48
C LYS A 137 -5.12 -4.45 -14.03
N TYR A 138 -4.34 -5.45 -13.63
CA TYR A 138 -3.79 -5.58 -12.29
C TYR A 138 -2.26 -5.45 -12.33
N ASP A 139 -1.70 -4.56 -11.52
CA ASP A 139 -0.28 -4.19 -11.56
C ASP A 139 0.62 -5.03 -10.64
N TYR A 140 0.04 -6.05 -10.00
CA TYR A 140 0.72 -6.98 -9.12
C TYR A 140 0.45 -8.45 -9.49
N ASP A 141 1.22 -8.92 -10.45
CA ASP A 141 1.35 -10.30 -10.92
C ASP A 141 1.63 -11.34 -9.82
N SER A 142 2.30 -10.95 -8.74
CA SER A 142 2.67 -11.88 -7.64
C SER A 142 1.65 -11.98 -6.51
N ASP A 143 0.41 -11.50 -6.71
CA ASP A 143 -0.64 -11.58 -5.68
C ASP A 143 -1.11 -13.00 -5.48
N SER A 144 -0.97 -13.50 -4.25
CA SER A 144 -1.42 -14.83 -3.89
C SER A 144 -2.87 -14.92 -3.45
N ASP A 145 -3.53 -13.77 -3.31
CA ASP A 145 -4.93 -13.65 -2.91
C ASP A 145 -5.88 -13.61 -4.13
N LEU A 146 -5.36 -13.90 -5.31
CA LEU A 146 -6.14 -14.09 -6.53
C LEU A 146 -6.12 -15.57 -6.93
N ASP A 147 -7.28 -16.09 -7.26
CA ASP A 147 -7.44 -17.39 -7.92
C ASP A 147 -6.84 -17.29 -9.32
N ASP A 148 -6.00 -18.23 -9.72
CA ASP A 148 -5.42 -18.25 -11.06
C ASP A 148 -6.31 -19.12 -11.96
N ASP A 149 -6.70 -18.62 -13.14
CA ASP A 149 -7.50 -19.37 -14.11
C ASP A 149 -6.77 -20.65 -14.57
N GLU A 150 -7.29 -21.81 -14.16
CA GLU A 150 -6.75 -23.13 -14.56
C GLU A 150 -7.26 -23.59 -15.95
N ASP A 151 -8.18 -22.84 -16.58
CA ASP A 151 -8.78 -23.20 -17.87
C ASP A 151 -8.14 -22.40 -19.02
N ASP A 152 -7.41 -23.09 -19.90
CA ASP A 152 -6.79 -22.57 -21.13
C ASP A 152 -7.80 -22.12 -22.21
N SER A 153 -9.10 -22.03 -21.88
CA SER A 153 -10.16 -21.66 -22.81
C SER A 153 -10.28 -20.13 -22.97
N ILE A 154 -9.44 -19.59 -23.86
CA ILE A 154 -9.43 -18.19 -24.28
C ILE A 154 -10.84 -17.73 -24.70
N PRO A 155 -11.35 -16.59 -24.19
CA PRO A 155 -12.59 -16.00 -24.67
C PRO A 155 -12.51 -15.73 -26.18
N PRO A 156 -13.54 -16.06 -26.98
CA PRO A 156 -13.50 -15.84 -28.42
C PRO A 156 -13.45 -14.34 -28.71
N GLY A 157 -12.29 -13.83 -29.14
CA GLY A 157 -12.16 -12.44 -29.58
C GLY A 157 -10.78 -11.78 -29.46
N ILE A 158 -9.79 -12.42 -28.83
CA ILE A 158 -8.43 -11.85 -28.71
C ILE A 158 -7.48 -12.56 -29.68
N ASP A 159 -7.05 -11.84 -30.72
CA ASP A 159 -6.05 -12.29 -31.69
C ASP A 159 -4.70 -12.57 -31.00
N LYS A 160 -4.12 -13.75 -31.27
CA LYS A 160 -2.89 -14.28 -30.67
C LYS A 160 -1.60 -13.70 -31.27
N SER A 161 -1.67 -12.59 -32.01
CA SER A 161 -0.50 -12.02 -32.69
C SER A 161 0.30 -11.00 -31.86
N ALA A 162 -0.21 -10.55 -30.72
CA ALA A 162 0.53 -9.67 -29.80
C ALA A 162 1.12 -10.47 -28.61
N ARG A 163 1.99 -11.45 -28.90
CA ARG A 163 3.03 -11.81 -27.92
C ARG A 163 3.98 -10.63 -27.84
N PHE A 164 4.15 -10.11 -26.64
CA PHE A 164 5.15 -9.10 -26.31
C PHE A 164 6.52 -9.52 -26.86
N GLN A 165 6.88 -8.92 -28.00
CA GLN A 165 8.24 -8.55 -28.26
C GLN A 165 8.57 -7.43 -27.29
N ASP A 166 9.56 -7.70 -26.46
CA ASP A 166 10.20 -6.73 -25.59
C ASP A 166 10.67 -5.56 -26.45
N SER A 167 10.29 -4.35 -26.07
CA SER A 167 10.69 -3.12 -26.76
C SER A 167 11.96 -2.62 -26.09
N ASP A 168 13.11 -3.09 -26.59
CA ASP A 168 14.41 -2.52 -26.27
C ASP A 168 15.07 -2.00 -27.55
N GLU A 169 15.00 -0.68 -27.73
CA GLU A 169 15.68 0.04 -28.78
C GLU A 169 17.21 0.00 -28.55
N ARG A 170 17.93 -0.71 -29.41
CA ARG A 170 19.35 -0.42 -29.70
C ARG A 170 19.62 -0.47 -31.20
N HIS A 171 19.83 0.70 -31.80
CA HIS A 171 20.43 0.83 -33.12
C HIS A 171 21.96 0.93 -32.98
N GLU A 172 22.67 -0.14 -33.32
CA GLU A 172 24.07 -0.07 -33.77
C GLU A 172 24.20 -0.62 -35.20
N ARG A 173 25.22 -0.06 -35.87
CA ARG A 173 25.40 0.07 -37.32
C ARG A 173 26.08 -1.15 -37.95
N GLN A 174 25.81 -1.35 -39.25
CA GLN A 174 26.69 -1.76 -40.38
C GLN A 174 25.91 -2.70 -41.31
N ASP A 175 25.57 -2.27 -42.53
CA ASP A 175 26.39 -2.24 -43.75
C ASP A 175 26.11 -3.46 -44.64
N SER A 176 25.34 -3.26 -45.71
CA SER A 176 25.74 -3.70 -47.06
C SER A 176 24.72 -3.33 -48.13
N SER A 177 25.30 -2.81 -49.21
CA SER A 177 24.79 -2.36 -50.50
C SER A 177 23.64 -3.13 -51.17
N LYS A 178 22.75 -2.40 -51.84
CA LYS A 178 22.57 -2.29 -53.32
C LYS A 178 21.26 -1.52 -53.60
N GLY A 179 21.33 -0.34 -54.23
CA GLY A 179 20.90 -0.12 -55.63
C GLY A 179 19.37 -0.14 -55.71
N ASP A 180 18.65 0.96 -55.93
CA ASP A 180 18.69 1.73 -57.16
C ASP A 180 17.99 3.10 -56.99
N GLU A 181 18.28 3.98 -57.93
CA GLU A 181 18.04 5.42 -57.96
C GLU A 181 16.57 5.86 -58.08
N SER A 182 16.21 7.02 -57.50
CA SER A 182 15.64 8.17 -58.24
C SER A 182 15.17 9.30 -57.30
N VAL A 183 15.92 10.40 -57.33
CA VAL A 183 15.56 11.85 -57.36
C VAL A 183 14.04 12.18 -57.36
N CYS A 184 13.45 13.24 -56.76
CA CYS A 184 13.90 14.56 -56.32
C CYS A 184 12.84 15.24 -55.42
N ASN A 185 13.31 16.04 -54.46
CA ASN A 185 12.96 17.45 -54.18
C ASN A 185 11.56 17.95 -53.71
N LEU A 186 11.65 18.58 -52.53
CA LEU A 186 11.26 19.96 -52.15
C LEU A 186 9.79 20.38 -51.95
N ALA A 187 9.69 21.21 -50.89
CA ALA A 187 8.83 22.38 -50.68
C ALA A 187 7.49 22.19 -49.94
N ASP A 188 7.56 22.36 -48.62
CA ASP A 188 7.15 23.59 -47.92
C ASP A 188 6.05 24.44 -48.59
N LYS A 189 4.88 24.61 -47.92
CA LYS A 189 4.34 25.92 -47.50
C LYS A 189 2.94 25.86 -46.88
N ASN A 190 2.81 26.76 -45.91
CA ASN A 190 1.68 27.16 -45.08
C ASN A 190 0.49 27.81 -45.82
N ALA A 191 -0.58 27.98 -45.02
CA ALA A 191 -1.60 29.05 -45.05
C ALA A 191 -2.75 28.85 -46.06
N ALA A 192 -3.94 29.41 -45.89
CA ALA A 192 -4.77 29.86 -44.78
C ALA A 192 -6.11 30.26 -45.43
N GLU A 193 -7.20 30.13 -44.66
CA GLU A 193 -8.37 31.04 -44.67
C GLU A 193 -9.45 31.02 -45.79
N SER A 194 -10.68 31.27 -45.29
CA SER A 194 -11.89 31.85 -45.93
C SER A 194 -12.84 30.93 -46.70
N ALA A 195 -14.18 31.10 -46.71
CA ALA A 195 -15.19 31.72 -45.85
C ALA A 195 -16.59 31.44 -46.50
N THR A 196 -17.54 30.81 -45.77
CA THR A 196 -19.03 31.03 -45.73
C THR A 196 -19.91 30.93 -47.02
N PRO A 197 -21.28 30.99 -46.98
CA PRO A 197 -22.33 30.68 -45.97
C PRO A 197 -23.56 29.89 -46.52
N LEU A 198 -24.55 29.57 -45.65
CA LEU A 198 -26.05 29.67 -45.81
C LEU A 198 -26.77 28.66 -44.89
N GLU A 199 -27.33 29.11 -43.76
CA GLU A 199 -28.75 29.48 -43.48
C GLU A 199 -29.74 28.31 -43.25
N GLY A 200 -30.40 28.34 -42.07
CA GLY A 200 -31.52 27.45 -41.74
C GLY A 200 -31.86 27.43 -40.23
N SER A 201 -32.83 28.25 -39.84
CA SER A 201 -33.28 28.58 -38.48
C SER A 201 -33.90 27.46 -37.63
N SER A 202 -33.67 27.48 -36.31
CA SER A 202 -34.77 27.56 -35.32
C SER A 202 -34.27 27.80 -33.89
N SER A 203 -35.02 28.68 -33.22
CA SER A 203 -34.78 29.29 -31.91
C SER A 203 -35.40 28.48 -30.78
N ARG A 204 -34.75 28.41 -29.60
CA ARG A 204 -35.39 28.41 -28.27
C ARG A 204 -34.36 28.69 -27.17
N LYS A 205 -34.64 29.73 -26.40
CA LYS A 205 -33.98 30.14 -25.16
C LYS A 205 -34.39 29.19 -24.04
N ASP A 206 -33.53 28.97 -23.04
CA ASP A 206 -33.79 29.39 -21.65
C ASP A 206 -32.73 28.87 -20.65
N THR A 207 -32.07 29.86 -20.03
CA THR A 207 -31.65 29.96 -18.62
C THR A 207 -30.83 28.83 -17.97
N ASP A 208 -29.54 29.13 -17.79
CA ASP A 208 -28.65 28.50 -16.81
C ASP A 208 -29.16 28.73 -15.38
N ASN A 209 -29.51 27.65 -14.68
CA ASN A 209 -29.71 27.67 -13.24
C ASN A 209 -28.55 26.97 -12.55
N TYR A 210 -27.60 27.79 -12.12
CA TYR A 210 -26.49 27.45 -11.24
C TYR A 210 -27.03 27.07 -9.85
N VAL A 211 -27.00 25.78 -9.51
CA VAL A 211 -27.23 25.34 -8.12
C VAL A 211 -25.93 24.74 -7.60
N GLY A 212 -25.19 25.55 -6.84
CA GLY A 212 -24.16 25.06 -5.94
C GLY A 212 -24.81 24.24 -4.83
N CYS A 213 -24.46 22.96 -4.74
CA CYS A 213 -24.87 22.09 -3.64
C CYS A 213 -23.68 21.87 -2.70
N THR A 214 -23.55 22.75 -1.71
CA THR A 214 -22.82 22.45 -0.48
C THR A 214 -23.69 21.52 0.37
N LEU A 215 -23.46 20.22 0.31
CA LEU A 215 -24.10 19.25 1.20
C LEU A 215 -23.23 19.08 2.46
N THR A 216 -23.66 19.72 3.54
CA THR A 216 -23.23 19.37 4.89
C THR A 216 -23.80 18.00 5.26
N GLU A 217 -23.03 17.25 6.06
CA GLU A 217 -23.35 15.92 6.58
C GLU A 217 -24.73 15.88 7.28
N ASP A 218 -25.30 14.67 7.33
CA ASP A 218 -26.45 14.20 8.15
C ASP A 218 -27.83 13.98 7.55
N LYS A 219 -28.09 14.13 6.24
CA LYS A 219 -29.34 13.59 5.66
C LYS A 219 -29.12 12.99 4.28
N ILE A 220 -29.25 11.66 4.19
CA ILE A 220 -29.51 10.99 2.92
C ILE A 220 -30.80 11.62 2.36
N PRO A 221 -30.79 12.27 1.19
CA PRO A 221 -32.01 12.81 0.62
C PRO A 221 -32.95 11.65 0.33
N ALA A 222 -34.13 11.66 0.95
CA ALA A 222 -35.22 10.77 0.60
C ALA A 222 -35.77 11.16 -0.77
N VAL A 223 -35.03 10.81 -1.82
CA VAL A 223 -35.51 10.80 -3.20
C VAL A 223 -35.54 9.35 -3.63
N CYS A 224 -36.67 8.96 -4.23
CA CYS A 224 -37.09 7.63 -4.67
C CYS A 224 -38.07 6.92 -3.71
N GLY A 225 -39.29 7.45 -3.65
CA GLY A 225 -40.45 6.64 -3.26
C GLY A 225 -40.58 5.44 -4.19
N GLY A 226 -40.60 4.23 -3.63
CA GLY A 226 -40.87 2.97 -4.35
C GLY A 226 -39.74 1.95 -4.41
N MET A 227 -38.57 2.20 -3.80
CA MET A 227 -37.45 1.25 -3.81
C MET A 227 -37.39 0.40 -2.54
N THR A 228 -37.88 -0.84 -2.60
CA THR A 228 -37.71 -1.84 -1.53
C THR A 228 -36.29 -2.43 -1.55
N GLY A 229 -35.28 -1.74 -1.01
CA GLY A 229 -33.90 -2.24 -0.91
C GLY A 229 -32.96 -1.29 -0.17
N LEU A 230 -31.84 -1.81 0.35
CA LEU A 230 -30.84 -1.00 1.05
C LEU A 230 -30.08 -0.11 0.04
N VAL A 231 -30.17 1.20 0.22
CA VAL A 231 -29.42 2.19 -0.57
C VAL A 231 -28.10 2.48 0.14
N GLY A 232 -27.00 2.41 -0.58
CA GLY A 232 -25.64 2.61 -0.05
C GLY A 232 -24.68 3.15 -1.10
N ARG A 233 -23.44 3.41 -0.69
CA ARG A 233 -22.36 3.82 -1.59
C ARG A 233 -21.72 2.61 -2.24
N THR A 234 -21.63 2.59 -3.55
CA THR A 234 -20.96 1.54 -4.32
C THR A 234 -19.67 2.06 -4.92
N VAL A 235 -18.58 1.31 -4.71
CA VAL A 235 -17.22 1.63 -5.15
C VAL A 235 -16.61 0.40 -5.83
N VAL A 236 -15.85 0.59 -6.91
CA VAL A 236 -15.10 -0.49 -7.57
C VAL A 236 -13.61 -0.28 -7.37
N ILE A 237 -12.93 -1.26 -6.79
CA ILE A 237 -11.48 -1.24 -6.51
C ILE A 237 -10.82 -2.28 -7.41
N ARG A 238 -9.83 -1.83 -8.20
CA ARG A 238 -9.24 -2.63 -9.28
C ARG A 238 -7.84 -3.16 -8.96
N ASP A 239 -7.21 -2.68 -7.91
CA ASP A 239 -5.79 -2.90 -7.59
C ASP A 239 -5.56 -3.63 -6.26
N ILE A 240 -6.64 -4.19 -5.70
CA ILE A 240 -6.63 -5.01 -4.48
C ILE A 240 -7.48 -6.26 -4.73
N ALA A 241 -6.93 -7.42 -4.38
CA ALA A 241 -7.62 -8.71 -4.46
C ALA A 241 -8.75 -8.83 -3.42
N PHE A 242 -9.76 -9.64 -3.72
CA PHE A 242 -10.93 -9.83 -2.86
C PHE A 242 -10.53 -10.29 -1.44
N ASP A 243 -9.75 -11.35 -1.29
CA ASP A 243 -9.37 -11.89 0.02
C ASP A 243 -8.56 -10.87 0.84
N THR A 244 -7.63 -10.15 0.19
CA THR A 244 -6.89 -9.06 0.85
C THR A 244 -7.83 -7.98 1.35
N PHE A 245 -8.80 -7.54 0.53
CA PHE A 245 -9.72 -6.46 0.91
C PHE A 245 -10.72 -6.91 1.98
N GLN A 246 -11.19 -8.15 1.93
CA GLN A 246 -12.08 -8.71 2.94
C GLN A 246 -11.38 -8.80 4.31
N ALA A 247 -10.16 -9.33 4.35
CA ALA A 247 -9.33 -9.36 5.56
C ALA A 247 -9.03 -7.95 6.08
N PHE A 248 -8.80 -6.99 5.17
CA PHE A 248 -8.57 -5.59 5.53
C PHE A 248 -9.79 -4.95 6.18
N ILE A 249 -10.99 -5.11 5.60
CA ILE A 249 -12.24 -4.61 6.19
C ILE A 249 -12.46 -5.23 7.57
N TYR A 250 -12.22 -6.55 7.71
CA TYR A 250 -12.29 -7.22 9.01
C TYR A 250 -11.33 -6.59 10.04
N TYR A 251 -10.07 -6.36 9.66
CA TYR A 251 -9.08 -5.69 10.50
C TYR A 251 -9.51 -4.28 10.93
N LEU A 252 -10.16 -3.50 10.06
CA LEU A 252 -10.63 -2.16 10.42
C LEU A 252 -11.72 -2.19 11.51
N TYR A 253 -12.52 -3.25 11.56
CA TYR A 253 -13.52 -3.49 12.59
C TYR A 253 -12.94 -4.05 13.89
N THR A 254 -12.13 -5.10 13.80
CA THR A 254 -11.72 -5.90 14.97
C THR A 254 -10.32 -5.55 15.48
N GLY A 255 -9.45 -5.06 14.59
CA GLY A 255 -8.02 -4.91 14.82
C GLY A 255 -7.23 -6.21 14.63
N GLU A 256 -7.87 -7.29 14.19
CA GLU A 256 -7.25 -8.60 13.98
C GLU A 256 -7.03 -8.88 12.50
N VAL A 257 -5.91 -9.51 12.15
CA VAL A 257 -5.55 -9.91 10.79
C VAL A 257 -4.85 -11.25 10.82
N TRP A 258 -5.21 -12.15 9.90
CA TRP A 258 -4.63 -13.49 9.80
C TRP A 258 -3.98 -13.66 8.42
N PHE A 259 -2.79 -14.23 8.41
CA PHE A 259 -1.97 -14.30 7.20
C PHE A 259 -1.79 -15.74 6.71
N SER A 260 -2.01 -15.93 5.41
CA SER A 260 -1.72 -17.17 4.70
C SER A 260 -0.21 -17.44 4.64
N PRO A 261 0.23 -18.71 4.51
CA PRO A 261 1.63 -19.04 4.25
C PRO A 261 2.19 -18.28 3.04
N LEU A 262 3.50 -18.05 2.99
CA LEU A 262 4.13 -17.51 1.79
C LEU A 262 4.10 -18.57 0.68
N ARG A 263 3.79 -18.17 -0.56
CA ARG A 263 3.86 -19.08 -1.74
C ARG A 263 5.20 -19.83 -1.81
N SER A 264 6.29 -19.16 -1.42
CA SER A 264 7.65 -19.74 -1.40
C SER A 264 7.86 -20.84 -0.35
N GLN A 265 6.98 -21.00 0.65
CA GLN A 265 7.03 -22.11 1.58
C GLN A 265 6.52 -23.42 0.96
N GLY A 266 5.81 -23.37 -0.18
CA GLY A 266 5.24 -24.55 -0.84
C GLY A 266 4.14 -25.24 -0.03
N ILE A 267 3.62 -24.58 1.01
CA ILE A 267 2.51 -25.09 1.82
C ILE A 267 1.22 -24.67 1.12
N PRO A 268 0.35 -25.61 0.72
CA PRO A 268 -0.94 -25.27 0.16
C PRO A 268 -1.72 -24.41 1.16
N THR A 269 -2.33 -23.34 0.67
CA THR A 269 -3.27 -22.57 1.49
C THR A 269 -4.41 -23.51 1.86
N ALA A 270 -4.63 -23.70 3.16
CA ALA A 270 -5.77 -24.49 3.63
C ALA A 270 -7.05 -23.89 3.06
N GLN A 271 -7.91 -24.75 2.52
CA GLN A 271 -9.28 -24.38 2.13
C GLN A 271 -9.94 -23.62 3.28
N PRO A 272 -10.81 -22.63 2.99
CA PRO A 272 -11.49 -21.86 4.02
C PRO A 272 -12.13 -22.82 5.03
N SER A 273 -11.63 -22.83 6.27
CA SER A 273 -12.28 -23.57 7.34
C SER A 273 -13.61 -22.88 7.58
N ASP A 274 -14.70 -23.64 7.57
CA ASP A 274 -16.06 -23.17 7.88
C ASP A 274 -16.24 -22.76 9.36
N GLU A 275 -15.13 -22.56 10.07
CA GLU A 275 -15.10 -22.02 11.42
C GLU A 275 -15.51 -20.55 11.38
N THR A 276 -16.76 -20.32 11.75
CA THR A 276 -17.45 -19.02 11.72
C THR A 276 -16.78 -17.88 12.48
N TYR A 277 -15.76 -18.16 13.30
CA TYR A 277 -15.06 -17.18 14.13
C TYR A 277 -13.63 -16.87 13.66
N GLN A 278 -13.09 -17.56 12.65
CA GLN A 278 -11.76 -17.23 12.16
C GLN A 278 -11.79 -15.99 11.25
N PRO A 279 -10.88 -15.03 11.44
CA PRO A 279 -10.73 -13.92 10.51
C PRO A 279 -10.40 -14.41 9.10
N PRO A 280 -10.89 -13.71 8.05
CA PRO A 280 -10.46 -13.97 6.68
C PRO A 280 -8.94 -13.89 6.57
N ARG A 281 -8.36 -14.85 5.84
CA ARG A 281 -6.91 -14.90 5.62
C ARG A 281 -6.54 -14.16 4.35
N CYS A 282 -5.34 -13.61 4.33
CA CYS A 282 -4.79 -12.94 3.16
C CYS A 282 -3.27 -13.11 3.12
N SER A 283 -2.67 -12.78 1.99
CA SER A 283 -1.24 -12.72 1.79
C SER A 283 -0.64 -11.63 2.66
N PRO A 284 0.39 -11.92 3.47
CA PRO A 284 1.07 -10.87 4.21
C PRO A 284 1.76 -9.87 3.26
N LYS A 285 2.16 -10.26 2.04
CA LYS A 285 2.73 -9.34 1.04
C LYS A 285 1.68 -8.38 0.49
N SER A 286 0.50 -8.89 0.14
CA SER A 286 -0.59 -8.07 -0.40
C SER A 286 -1.14 -7.13 0.67
N MET A 287 -1.26 -7.60 1.91
CA MET A 287 -1.62 -6.75 3.04
C MET A 287 -0.54 -5.69 3.34
N TYR A 288 0.75 -6.02 3.25
CA TYR A 288 1.83 -5.05 3.41
C TYR A 288 1.72 -3.93 2.36
N ARG A 289 1.52 -4.28 1.08
CA ARG A 289 1.31 -3.33 -0.01
C ARG A 289 0.10 -2.43 0.24
N LEU A 290 -1.01 -3.01 0.67
CA LEU A 290 -2.23 -2.26 0.99
C LEU A 290 -2.00 -1.31 2.19
N ALA A 291 -1.35 -1.79 3.23
CA ALA A 291 -1.06 -0.99 4.43
C ALA A 291 -0.10 0.16 4.12
N ASP A 292 0.88 -0.05 3.26
CA ASP A 292 1.77 0.99 2.74
C ASP A 292 0.99 2.03 1.91
N LYS A 293 0.11 1.58 1.00
CA LYS A 293 -0.75 2.44 0.17
C LYS A 293 -1.67 3.36 1.01
N TYR A 294 -2.13 2.91 2.17
CA TYR A 294 -3.04 3.65 3.04
C TYR A 294 -2.37 4.24 4.30
N ASP A 295 -1.03 4.24 4.37
CA ASP A 295 -0.23 4.77 5.49
C ASP A 295 -0.56 4.13 6.87
N LEU A 296 -0.92 2.85 6.88
CA LEU A 296 -1.30 2.09 8.07
C LEU A 296 -0.08 1.40 8.70
N SER A 297 0.79 2.20 9.33
CA SER A 297 2.07 1.75 9.91
C SER A 297 1.98 0.52 10.83
N VAL A 298 0.93 0.41 11.65
CA VAL A 298 0.73 -0.75 12.54
C VAL A 298 0.47 -2.02 11.73
N LEU A 299 -0.44 -1.96 10.75
CA LEU A 299 -0.78 -3.09 9.88
C LEU A 299 0.40 -3.48 8.98
N LYS A 300 1.11 -2.48 8.44
CA LYS A 300 2.34 -2.67 7.65
C LYS A 300 3.40 -3.44 8.46
N ARG A 301 3.62 -3.06 9.72
CA ARG A 301 4.54 -3.77 10.63
C ARG A 301 4.08 -5.20 10.95
N LEU A 302 2.79 -5.40 11.21
CA LEU A 302 2.25 -6.75 11.47
C LEU A 302 2.47 -7.68 10.27
N ALA A 303 2.22 -7.19 9.06
CA ALA A 303 2.47 -7.92 7.84
C ALA A 303 3.96 -8.23 7.63
N MET A 304 4.85 -7.25 7.85
CA MET A 304 6.30 -7.47 7.76
C MET A 304 6.81 -8.50 8.77
N GLU A 305 6.34 -8.44 10.01
CA GLU A 305 6.72 -9.38 11.07
C GLU A 305 6.28 -10.81 10.73
N ASP A 306 5.08 -10.95 10.16
CA ASP A 306 4.59 -12.24 9.67
C ASP A 306 5.43 -12.77 8.50
N ILE A 307 5.78 -11.94 7.50
CA ILE A 307 6.72 -12.31 6.42
C ILE A 307 8.03 -12.81 7.03
N ARG A 308 8.62 -12.03 7.94
CA ARG A 308 9.88 -12.36 8.62
C ARG A 308 9.81 -13.70 9.34
N SER A 309 8.69 -13.99 10.01
CA SER A 309 8.49 -15.25 10.74
C SER A 309 8.41 -16.48 9.83
N LYS A 310 8.07 -16.29 8.55
CA LYS A 310 7.89 -17.34 7.54
C LYS A 310 9.14 -17.55 6.65
N LEU A 311 10.20 -16.76 6.86
CA LEU A 311 11.49 -16.94 6.19
C LEU A 311 12.24 -18.16 6.75
N SER A 312 12.98 -18.83 5.87
CA SER A 312 13.76 -20.03 6.14
C SER A 312 14.88 -20.20 5.11
N GLY A 313 15.80 -21.14 5.34
CA GLY A 313 16.84 -21.47 4.36
C GLY A 313 16.31 -21.91 3.00
N ASN A 314 15.11 -22.50 2.95
CA ASN A 314 14.55 -23.04 1.72
C ASN A 314 13.94 -21.97 0.82
N ASN A 315 13.42 -20.88 1.39
CA ASN A 315 12.71 -19.83 0.64
C ASN A 315 13.44 -18.49 0.59
N ILE A 316 14.45 -18.24 1.42
CA ILE A 316 15.07 -16.91 1.54
C ILE A 316 15.59 -16.37 0.20
N LEU A 317 16.19 -17.20 -0.65
CA LEU A 317 16.70 -16.74 -1.95
C LEU A 317 15.55 -16.36 -2.89
N VAL A 318 14.44 -17.12 -2.87
CA VAL A 318 13.23 -16.80 -3.63
C VAL A 318 12.64 -15.46 -3.18
N GLU A 319 12.61 -15.22 -1.88
CA GLU A 319 12.08 -13.99 -1.29
C GLU A 319 12.98 -12.78 -1.61
N VAL A 320 14.28 -12.89 -1.32
CA VAL A 320 15.26 -11.81 -1.49
C VAL A 320 15.36 -11.31 -2.94
N PHE A 321 15.25 -12.22 -3.92
CA PHE A 321 15.25 -11.89 -5.33
C PHE A 321 13.85 -11.60 -5.91
N SER A 322 12.81 -11.56 -5.07
CA SER A 322 11.45 -11.30 -5.53
C SER A 322 11.22 -9.85 -5.95
N LYS A 323 10.27 -9.67 -6.87
CA LYS A 323 9.77 -8.34 -7.28
C LYS A 323 9.13 -7.56 -6.13
N PHE A 324 8.57 -8.25 -5.14
CA PHE A 324 8.01 -7.61 -3.95
C PHE A 324 9.14 -6.94 -3.15
N THR A 325 10.21 -7.67 -2.86
CA THR A 325 11.35 -7.19 -2.10
C THR A 325 12.06 -6.02 -2.77
N SER A 326 12.17 -6.02 -4.10
CA SER A 326 12.77 -4.90 -4.83
C SER A 326 11.97 -3.60 -4.76
N ARG A 327 10.65 -3.67 -4.55
CA ARG A 327 9.76 -2.51 -4.45
C ARG A 327 9.75 -1.87 -3.06
N TYR A 328 10.06 -2.63 -2.00
CA TYR A 328 9.92 -2.18 -0.62
C TYR A 328 11.26 -2.24 0.13
N PRO A 329 11.97 -1.09 0.28
CA PRO A 329 13.28 -1.04 0.92
C PRO A 329 13.32 -1.62 2.34
N GLU A 330 12.26 -1.42 3.14
CA GLU A 330 12.16 -1.99 4.50
C GLU A 330 12.13 -3.53 4.47
N ILE A 331 11.43 -4.13 3.50
CA ILE A 331 11.41 -5.58 3.29
C ILE A 331 12.79 -6.05 2.81
N GLN A 332 13.40 -5.33 1.86
CA GLN A 332 14.74 -5.63 1.36
C GLN A 332 15.78 -5.65 2.49
N GLU A 333 15.76 -4.67 3.37
CA GLU A 333 16.67 -4.62 4.52
C GLU A 333 16.42 -5.78 5.49
N MET A 334 15.16 -6.07 5.80
CA MET A 334 14.76 -7.16 6.69
C MET A 334 15.16 -8.54 6.15
N GLU A 335 14.85 -8.84 4.89
CA GLU A 335 15.15 -10.14 4.28
C GLU A 335 16.65 -10.34 4.07
N THR A 336 17.38 -9.31 3.64
CA THR A 336 18.84 -9.40 3.51
C THR A 336 19.53 -9.55 4.87
N GLU A 337 18.94 -9.00 5.94
CA GLU A 337 19.43 -9.23 7.31
C GLU A 337 19.20 -10.68 7.74
N TYR A 338 18.01 -11.21 7.47
CA TYR A 338 17.72 -12.61 7.72
C TYR A 338 18.67 -13.52 6.92
N PHE A 339 18.85 -13.27 5.63
CA PHE A 339 19.81 -13.98 4.78
C PHE A 339 21.23 -13.98 5.38
N ARG A 340 21.71 -12.83 5.87
CA ARG A 340 23.03 -12.71 6.51
C ARG A 340 23.15 -13.67 7.69
N SER A 341 22.10 -13.83 8.49
CA SER A 341 22.08 -14.71 9.66
C SER A 341 22.10 -16.21 9.31
N ILE A 342 21.58 -16.62 8.15
CA ILE A 342 21.47 -18.02 7.74
C ILE A 342 22.36 -18.40 6.53
N ARG A 343 23.24 -17.50 6.09
CA ARG A 343 24.06 -17.63 4.87
C ARG A 343 24.74 -18.99 4.69
N HIS A 344 25.21 -19.61 5.78
CA HIS A 344 25.90 -20.90 5.74
C HIS A 344 24.99 -22.05 5.29
N ASN A 345 23.68 -21.95 5.52
CA ASN A 345 22.71 -22.96 5.14
C ASN A 345 22.34 -22.89 3.64
N VAL A 346 22.56 -21.74 3.00
CA VAL A 346 22.12 -21.46 1.63
C VAL A 346 23.26 -21.29 0.64
N ILE A 347 24.52 -21.38 1.10
CA ILE A 347 25.71 -21.11 0.30
C ILE A 347 25.81 -21.97 -0.95
N ASN A 348 25.36 -23.22 -0.88
CA ASN A 348 25.39 -24.16 -2.02
C ASN A 348 24.36 -23.82 -3.10
N SER A 349 23.32 -23.05 -2.76
CA SER A 349 22.29 -22.61 -3.72
C SER A 349 22.65 -21.28 -4.36
N ILE A 350 23.56 -20.48 -3.77
CA ILE A 350 23.93 -19.16 -4.31
C ILE A 350 24.42 -19.21 -5.77
N PRO A 351 25.30 -20.14 -6.19
CA PRO A 351 25.81 -20.17 -7.56
C PRO A 351 24.70 -20.22 -8.61
N SER A 352 23.71 -21.11 -8.46
CA SER A 352 22.61 -21.20 -9.43
C SER A 352 21.74 -19.95 -9.48
N TRP A 353 21.60 -19.23 -8.36
CA TRP A 353 20.93 -17.93 -8.36
C TRP A 353 21.76 -16.85 -9.06
N MET A 354 23.10 -16.90 -8.98
CA MET A 354 23.97 -15.97 -9.71
C MET A 354 23.91 -16.22 -11.22
N ASP A 355 23.83 -17.48 -11.64
CA ASP A 355 23.66 -17.84 -13.06
C ASP A 355 22.36 -17.21 -13.61
N ARG A 356 21.25 -17.35 -12.88
CA ARG A 356 19.96 -16.71 -13.24
C ARG A 356 20.03 -15.19 -13.30
N VAL A 357 20.82 -14.55 -12.43
CA VAL A 357 21.07 -13.11 -12.52
C VAL A 357 21.86 -12.77 -13.78
N ALA A 358 22.92 -13.52 -14.08
CA ALA A 358 23.77 -13.31 -15.25
C ALA A 358 23.02 -13.53 -16.57
N GLU A 359 22.06 -14.44 -16.58
CA GLU A 359 21.14 -14.70 -17.70
C GLU A 359 20.05 -13.62 -17.86
N GLY A 360 19.93 -12.69 -16.91
CA GLY A 360 18.97 -11.60 -16.97
C GLY A 360 17.57 -11.97 -16.50
N GLU A 361 17.37 -13.14 -15.89
CA GLU A 361 16.05 -13.59 -15.40
C GLU A 361 15.51 -12.75 -14.23
N LEU A 362 16.38 -11.98 -13.58
CA LEU A 362 16.07 -11.21 -12.36
C LEU A 362 16.37 -9.72 -12.57
N PRO A 363 15.49 -8.97 -13.27
CA PRO A 363 15.75 -7.58 -13.71
C PRO A 363 15.90 -6.56 -12.56
N HIS A 364 15.61 -6.96 -11.31
CA HIS A 364 15.73 -6.10 -10.12
C HIS A 364 16.74 -6.63 -9.09
N SER A 365 17.63 -7.53 -9.49
CA SER A 365 18.60 -8.18 -8.60
C SER A 365 19.77 -7.28 -8.17
N SER A 366 20.11 -6.23 -8.91
CA SER A 366 21.32 -5.43 -8.69
C SER A 366 21.38 -4.76 -7.31
N ALA A 367 20.27 -4.14 -6.87
CA ALA A 367 20.17 -3.50 -5.57
C ALA A 367 20.33 -4.51 -4.43
N VAL A 368 19.67 -5.66 -4.58
CA VAL A 368 19.72 -6.78 -3.63
C VAL A 368 21.13 -7.35 -3.52
N LEU A 369 21.78 -7.64 -4.65
CA LEU A 369 23.16 -8.14 -4.68
C LEU A 369 24.13 -7.17 -4.02
N THR A 370 23.99 -5.87 -4.31
CA THR A 370 24.82 -4.84 -3.68
C THR A 370 24.66 -4.88 -2.15
N LEU A 371 23.44 -5.03 -1.65
CA LEU A 371 23.16 -5.10 -0.22
C LEU A 371 23.72 -6.39 0.40
N MET A 372 23.55 -7.53 -0.27
CA MET A 372 24.11 -8.81 0.17
C MET A 372 25.64 -8.76 0.23
N MET A 373 26.31 -8.24 -0.80
CA MET A 373 27.78 -8.10 -0.82
C MET A 373 28.27 -7.19 0.32
N ARG A 374 27.61 -6.05 0.54
CA ARG A 374 27.95 -5.14 1.66
C ARG A 374 27.80 -5.84 3.01
N LYS A 375 26.72 -6.60 3.22
CA LYS A 375 26.43 -7.33 4.46
C LYS A 375 27.34 -8.54 4.70
N LEU A 376 27.99 -9.05 3.65
CA LEU A 376 28.95 -10.15 3.75
C LEU A 376 30.40 -9.66 3.95
N ALA A 377 30.69 -8.40 3.62
CA ALA A 377 31.99 -7.78 3.80
C ALA A 377 32.29 -7.37 5.26
N VAL A 378 31.28 -7.40 6.13
CA VAL A 378 31.32 -7.07 7.57
C VAL A 378 30.97 -8.32 8.37
#